data_AF-A0A809SHF9-F1
#
_entry.id   AF-A0A809SHF9-F1
#
_cell.length_a   1.000
_cell.length_b   1.000
_cell.length_c   1.000
_cell.angle_alpha   90.00
_cell.angle_beta   90.00
_cell.angle_gamma   90.00
#
_symmetry.space_group_name_H-M   'P 1'
#
loop_
_entity.id
_entity.type
_entity.pdbx_description
1 polymer ?
#
loop_
_entity_poly.entity_id
_entity_poly.type
_entity_poly.pdbx_seq_one_letter_code
_entity_poly.pdbx_strand_id
1 'polypeptide(L)'
;MPKLLYIYQFPYWKHPVVKQCFPAFQVVFIESVDKLPTDATLVLWGMRPVPEGVAADVRVWRMEDGFLRSVGLGADLVRPMSWIVDQQGIYYDATRISDLEQLLAQTQFDAAMLARAVDLRARVVATGLTKYNVGAGKWERPANAARVILVPGQVESDASLAFGAPGERTNMGLLQAVRSAHPEAYVVYKPHPDVFARLRAEGQNEQTASRWCDEVVTDVAMGDLLTMVDEVHVITSLAGFEALLRGKPVTCYGQPFYAGWGLTQDVMPIARRSRRVSLDELVAAVLILYPLYLSRDGQRLITPEQALDELSAWLAQTGGRTTWWRKFVRLFLRRIIGVR
;
A
#
# COMPACT_ATOMS: atom_id res chain seq x y z
N MET A 1 16.44 -31.13 7.64
CA MET A 1 15.01 -31.20 7.25
C MET A 1 14.57 -29.81 6.84
N PRO A 2 13.75 -29.64 5.78
CA PRO A 2 13.19 -28.33 5.44
C PRO A 2 12.37 -27.80 6.63
N LYS A 3 12.49 -26.50 6.93
CA LYS A 3 11.66 -25.85 7.96
C LYS A 3 10.20 -25.81 7.46
N LEU A 4 9.25 -26.15 8.32
CA LEU A 4 7.81 -26.11 8.02
C LEU A 4 7.25 -24.70 8.25
N LEU A 5 6.43 -24.22 7.32
CA LEU A 5 5.61 -23.00 7.48
C LEU A 5 4.13 -23.36 7.42
N TYR A 6 3.36 -22.90 8.39
CA TYR A 6 1.93 -23.17 8.48
C TYR A 6 1.15 -21.93 8.05
N ILE A 7 0.43 -22.03 6.94
CA ILE A 7 -0.33 -20.93 6.35
C ILE A 7 -1.80 -21.04 6.77
N TYR A 8 -2.27 -20.11 7.59
CA TYR A 8 -3.58 -20.23 8.24
C TYR A 8 -4.70 -19.52 7.47
N GLN A 9 -5.67 -20.32 6.99
CA GLN A 9 -6.91 -19.87 6.34
C GLN A 9 -6.67 -18.89 5.18
N PHE A 10 -5.65 -19.14 4.35
CA PHE A 10 -5.47 -18.41 3.10
C PHE A 10 -6.45 -18.95 2.05
N PRO A 11 -7.09 -18.08 1.25
CA PRO A 11 -7.92 -18.53 0.13
C PRO A 11 -7.16 -19.48 -0.80
N TYR A 12 -7.80 -20.56 -1.25
CA TYR A 12 -7.18 -21.59 -2.11
C TYR A 12 -6.47 -21.03 -3.35
N TRP A 13 -7.04 -19.99 -3.97
CA TRP A 13 -6.45 -19.36 -5.16
C TRP A 13 -5.09 -18.68 -4.88
N LYS A 14 -4.78 -18.33 -3.62
CA LYS A 14 -3.47 -17.78 -3.21
C LYS A 14 -2.43 -18.87 -2.96
N HIS A 15 -2.83 -20.14 -2.77
CA HIS A 15 -1.92 -21.21 -2.35
C HIS A 15 -0.71 -21.40 -3.29
N PRO A 16 -0.87 -21.43 -4.63
CA PRO A 16 0.27 -21.58 -5.53
C PRO A 16 1.30 -20.45 -5.36
N VAL A 17 0.81 -19.23 -5.16
CA VAL A 17 1.65 -18.04 -5.03
C VAL A 17 2.37 -18.00 -3.69
N VAL A 18 1.67 -18.32 -2.60
CA VAL A 18 2.26 -18.39 -1.27
C VAL A 18 3.40 -19.42 -1.22
N LYS A 19 3.24 -20.58 -1.87
CA LYS A 19 4.33 -21.57 -1.96
C LYS A 19 5.59 -20.99 -2.60
N GLN A 20 5.43 -20.13 -3.61
CA GLN A 20 6.55 -19.50 -4.32
C GLN A 20 7.23 -18.39 -3.53
N CYS A 21 6.52 -17.74 -2.59
CA CYS A 21 7.15 -16.81 -1.65
C CYS A 21 8.15 -17.50 -0.72
N PHE A 22 8.05 -18.82 -0.54
CA PHE A 22 8.84 -19.58 0.42
C PHE A 22 9.55 -20.79 -0.20
N PRO A 23 10.43 -20.60 -1.21
CA PRO A 23 11.08 -21.71 -1.91
C PRO A 23 11.97 -22.57 -0.99
N ALA A 24 12.42 -22.01 0.14
CA ALA A 24 13.26 -22.69 1.13
C ALA A 24 12.47 -23.45 2.22
N PHE A 25 11.13 -23.39 2.19
CA PHE A 25 10.28 -23.97 3.24
C PHE A 25 9.32 -25.01 2.67
N GLN A 26 8.97 -25.98 3.50
CA GLN A 26 7.81 -26.82 3.22
C GLN A 26 6.55 -26.11 3.74
N VAL A 27 5.70 -25.68 2.81
CA VAL A 27 4.50 -24.90 3.11
C VAL A 27 3.29 -25.82 3.32
N VAL A 28 2.66 -25.72 4.49
CA VAL A 28 1.48 -26.49 4.90
C VAL A 28 0.31 -25.53 5.10
N PHE A 29 -0.78 -25.71 4.36
CA PHE A 29 -2.00 -24.91 4.54
C PHE A 29 -2.89 -25.56 5.59
N ILE A 30 -3.37 -24.76 6.54
CA ILE A 30 -4.19 -25.23 7.67
C ILE A 30 -5.44 -24.37 7.85
N GLU A 31 -6.54 -25.01 8.22
CA GLU A 31 -7.81 -24.35 8.56
C GLU A 31 -7.99 -24.19 10.08
N SER A 32 -7.30 -25.02 10.88
CA SER A 32 -7.30 -25.02 12.35
C SER A 32 -5.86 -25.09 12.88
N VAL A 33 -5.65 -24.56 14.09
CA VAL A 33 -4.37 -24.56 14.82
C VAL A 33 -4.23 -25.72 15.82
N ASP A 34 -5.23 -26.59 15.98
CA ASP A 34 -5.24 -27.66 17.00
C ASP A 34 -4.05 -28.63 16.92
N LYS A 35 -3.46 -28.78 15.73
CA LYS A 35 -2.33 -29.68 15.46
C LYS A 35 -1.03 -28.91 15.17
N LEU A 36 -0.98 -27.62 15.52
CA LEU A 36 0.19 -26.80 15.29
C LEU A 36 1.28 -27.16 16.31
N PRO A 37 2.50 -27.56 15.87
CA PRO A 37 3.60 -27.79 16.79
C PRO A 37 3.95 -26.52 17.59
N THR A 38 4.46 -26.68 18.81
CA THR A 38 4.78 -25.56 19.70
C THR A 38 5.92 -24.69 19.21
N ASP A 39 6.84 -25.22 18.40
CA ASP A 39 7.98 -24.52 17.80
C ASP A 39 7.72 -24.07 16.34
N ALA A 40 6.47 -24.20 15.89
CA ALA A 40 6.04 -23.90 14.54
C ALA A 40 6.20 -22.42 14.18
N THR A 41 6.16 -22.15 12.88
CA THR A 41 6.01 -20.80 12.35
C THR A 41 4.67 -20.71 11.63
N LEU A 42 3.78 -19.88 12.17
CA LEU A 42 2.45 -19.61 11.69
C LEU A 42 2.45 -18.33 10.85
N VAL A 43 1.88 -18.40 9.65
CA VAL A 43 1.77 -17.26 8.74
C VAL A 43 0.32 -16.84 8.63
N LEU A 44 0.06 -15.58 8.96
CA LEU A 44 -1.24 -14.92 8.92
C LEU A 44 -1.30 -13.89 7.80
N TRP A 45 -2.49 -13.62 7.25
CA TRP A 45 -2.69 -12.51 6.32
C TRP A 45 -2.98 -11.22 7.07
N GLY A 46 -2.17 -10.19 6.82
CA GLY A 46 -2.28 -8.87 7.43
C GLY A 46 -2.45 -8.92 8.94
N MET A 47 -3.39 -8.14 9.47
CA MET A 47 -3.73 -8.08 10.90
C MET A 47 -4.81 -9.07 11.32
N ARG A 48 -4.92 -10.22 10.65
CA ARG A 48 -5.73 -11.33 11.18
C ARG A 48 -5.28 -11.63 12.62
N PRO A 49 -6.22 -11.74 13.59
CA PRO A 49 -5.88 -12.11 14.95
C PRO A 49 -5.17 -13.46 14.99
N VAL A 50 -4.24 -13.61 15.93
CA VAL A 50 -3.68 -14.93 16.23
C VAL A 50 -4.81 -15.79 16.80
N PRO A 51 -5.09 -16.98 16.23
CA PRO A 51 -6.16 -17.84 16.72
C PRO A 51 -5.98 -18.21 18.19
N GLU A 52 -7.08 -18.38 18.91
CA GLU A 52 -7.05 -18.93 20.26
C GLU A 52 -6.42 -20.34 20.24
N GLY A 53 -5.69 -20.69 21.30
CA GLY A 53 -5.00 -21.98 21.41
C GLY A 53 -3.62 -22.05 20.75
N VAL A 54 -3.18 -21.02 20.03
CA VAL A 54 -1.78 -20.93 19.57
C VAL A 54 -0.85 -20.74 20.77
N ALA A 55 0.11 -21.64 20.95
CA ALA A 55 1.10 -21.57 22.03
C ALA A 55 2.01 -20.33 21.90
N ALA A 56 2.50 -19.82 23.03
CA ALA A 56 3.32 -18.60 23.07
C ALA A 56 4.65 -18.72 22.30
N ASP A 57 5.21 -19.93 22.20
CA ASP A 57 6.48 -20.19 21.50
C ASP A 57 6.33 -20.28 19.97
N VAL A 58 5.10 -20.26 19.45
CA VAL A 58 4.83 -20.24 18.01
C VAL A 58 5.23 -18.88 17.45
N ARG A 59 6.11 -18.89 16.44
CA ARG A 59 6.48 -17.68 15.72
C ARG A 59 5.35 -17.27 14.79
N VAL A 60 4.94 -16.00 14.85
CA VAL A 60 3.88 -15.46 13.99
C VAL A 60 4.48 -14.52 12.96
N TRP A 61 4.36 -14.88 11.69
CA TRP A 61 4.69 -14.04 10.55
C TRP A 61 3.41 -13.49 9.92
N ARG A 62 3.47 -12.28 9.35
CA ARG A 62 2.35 -11.65 8.66
C ARG A 62 2.72 -11.42 7.20
N MET A 63 1.81 -11.79 6.30
CA MET A 63 1.93 -11.52 4.88
C MET A 63 0.97 -10.43 4.44
N GLU A 64 1.38 -9.64 3.46
CA GLU A 64 0.49 -8.72 2.75
C GLU A 64 0.88 -8.61 1.27
N ASP A 65 0.00 -8.01 0.46
CA ASP A 65 0.38 -7.45 -0.83
C ASP A 65 1.49 -6.38 -0.64
N GLY A 66 2.49 -6.40 -1.53
CA GLY A 66 3.56 -5.41 -1.55
C GLY A 66 3.21 -4.11 -2.28
N PHE A 67 4.17 -3.19 -2.34
CA PHE A 67 3.91 -1.80 -2.78
C PHE A 67 3.81 -1.65 -4.31
N LEU A 68 4.66 -2.36 -5.08
CA LEU A 68 4.57 -2.40 -6.55
C LEU A 68 3.68 -3.57 -6.98
N ARG A 69 2.37 -3.35 -6.98
CA ARG A 69 1.39 -4.43 -7.00
C ARG A 69 1.05 -4.95 -8.40
N SER A 70 0.48 -4.10 -9.26
CA SER A 70 -0.14 -4.55 -10.52
C SER A 70 -0.53 -3.41 -11.46
N VAL A 71 -0.70 -3.72 -12.76
CA VAL A 71 -1.44 -2.87 -13.70
C VAL A 71 -2.95 -3.11 -13.52
N GLY A 72 -3.71 -2.09 -13.08
CA GLY A 72 -5.15 -2.17 -12.82
C GLY A 72 -5.53 -2.23 -11.33
N LEU A 73 -6.84 -2.36 -11.02
CA LEU A 73 -7.35 -2.42 -9.63
C LEU A 73 -7.06 -3.78 -9.00
N GLY A 74 -6.85 -3.81 -7.68
CA GLY A 74 -6.81 -5.07 -6.93
C GLY A 74 -8.10 -5.87 -6.95
N ALA A 75 -9.22 -5.20 -7.25
CA ALA A 75 -10.52 -5.82 -7.48
C ALA A 75 -10.62 -6.67 -8.78
N ASP A 76 -9.62 -6.60 -9.67
CA ASP A 76 -9.58 -7.41 -10.91
C ASP A 76 -8.98 -8.81 -10.71
N LEU A 77 -8.74 -9.24 -9.46
CA LEU A 77 -8.04 -10.50 -9.12
C LEU A 77 -6.69 -10.66 -9.82
N VAL A 78 -6.06 -9.55 -10.19
CA VAL A 78 -4.71 -9.56 -10.73
C VAL A 78 -3.75 -9.97 -9.64
N ARG A 79 -2.96 -11.01 -9.94
CA ARG A 79 -1.90 -11.50 -9.08
C ARG A 79 -0.90 -10.38 -8.75
N PRO A 80 -0.69 -10.05 -7.46
CA PRO A 80 0.37 -9.14 -7.06
C PRO A 80 1.73 -9.66 -7.51
N MET A 81 2.57 -8.78 -8.04
CA MET A 81 3.97 -9.10 -8.28
C MET A 81 4.84 -8.90 -7.05
N SER A 82 4.40 -8.05 -6.11
CA SER A 82 5.11 -7.75 -4.87
C SER A 82 4.35 -8.32 -3.67
N TRP A 83 5.09 -8.92 -2.74
CA TRP A 83 4.57 -9.58 -1.54
C TRP A 83 5.43 -9.22 -0.35
N ILE A 84 4.80 -9.02 0.79
CA ILE A 84 5.48 -8.73 2.05
C ILE A 84 5.39 -9.96 2.94
N VAL A 85 6.48 -10.26 3.63
CA VAL A 85 6.54 -11.21 4.75
C VAL A 85 7.24 -10.49 5.89
N ASP A 86 6.54 -10.29 6.99
CA ASP A 86 7.04 -9.60 8.16
C ASP A 86 7.01 -10.53 9.37
N GLN A 87 8.14 -10.69 10.05
CA GLN A 87 8.33 -11.66 11.12
C GLN A 87 8.04 -11.09 12.51
N GLN A 88 7.81 -9.79 12.63
CA GLN A 88 7.66 -9.09 13.92
C GLN A 88 6.32 -8.35 14.05
N GLY A 89 5.82 -7.83 12.93
CA GLY A 89 4.60 -7.04 12.88
C GLY A 89 4.07 -6.98 11.46
N ILE A 90 3.70 -5.79 11.00
CA ILE A 90 3.42 -5.51 9.60
C ILE A 90 3.59 -4.01 9.37
N TYR A 91 4.06 -3.58 8.20
CA TYR A 91 4.45 -2.19 7.92
C TYR A 91 3.43 -1.10 8.30
N TYR A 92 2.14 -1.38 8.20
CA TYR A 92 1.07 -0.41 8.50
C TYR A 92 0.60 -0.44 9.97
N ASP A 93 1.09 -1.37 10.79
CA ASP A 93 0.81 -1.39 12.22
C ASP A 93 1.80 -0.49 12.96
N ALA A 94 1.33 0.69 13.35
CA ALA A 94 2.13 1.65 14.11
C ALA A 94 2.11 1.38 15.62
N THR A 95 1.44 0.32 16.11
CA THR A 95 1.38 0.00 17.55
C THR A 95 2.58 -0.82 18.03
N ARG A 96 3.32 -1.44 17.12
CA ARG A 96 4.50 -2.27 17.40
C ARG A 96 5.58 -2.08 16.34
N ILE A 97 6.74 -2.67 16.57
CA ILE A 97 7.84 -2.69 15.60
C ILE A 97 7.53 -3.70 14.49
N SER A 98 7.84 -3.33 13.25
CA SER A 98 7.80 -4.20 12.07
C SER A 98 9.22 -4.48 11.57
N ASP A 99 9.41 -5.52 10.75
CA ASP A 99 10.70 -5.76 10.09
C ASP A 99 11.12 -4.55 9.24
N LEU A 100 10.18 -3.87 8.58
CA LEU A 100 10.47 -2.65 7.82
C LEU A 100 10.98 -1.51 8.73
N GLU A 101 10.36 -1.33 9.89
CA GLU A 101 10.79 -0.32 10.87
C GLU A 101 12.21 -0.64 11.38
N GLN A 102 12.54 -1.91 11.61
CA GLN A 102 13.91 -2.30 11.97
C GLN A 102 14.91 -2.09 10.84
N LEU A 103 14.55 -2.43 9.60
CA LEU A 103 15.39 -2.18 8.42
C LEU A 103 15.76 -0.70 8.33
N LEU A 104 14.77 0.20 8.47
CA LEU A 104 15.00 1.65 8.44
C LEU A 104 15.80 2.15 9.64
N ALA A 105 15.53 1.62 10.85
CA ALA A 105 16.22 2.05 12.05
C ALA A 105 17.70 1.64 12.05
N GLN A 106 18.03 0.41 11.64
CA GLN A 106 19.31 -0.23 11.94
C GLN A 106 20.24 -0.39 10.73
N THR A 107 19.71 -0.38 9.50
CA THR A 107 20.53 -0.67 8.31
C THR A 107 21.39 0.53 7.93
N GLN A 108 22.67 0.29 7.67
CA GLN A 108 23.54 1.22 6.95
C GLN A 108 23.46 0.87 5.45
N PHE A 109 23.04 1.83 4.64
CA PHE A 109 22.90 1.65 3.20
C PHE A 109 24.18 2.11 2.52
N ASP A 110 24.86 1.20 1.85
CA ASP A 110 26.08 1.54 1.10
C ASP A 110 25.77 2.35 -0.17
N ALA A 111 26.80 2.94 -0.77
CA ALA A 111 26.65 3.77 -1.96
C ALA A 111 26.05 3.02 -3.15
N ALA A 112 26.29 1.71 -3.27
CA ALA A 112 25.76 0.90 -4.37
C ALA A 112 24.25 0.67 -4.22
N MET A 113 23.79 0.37 -3.00
CA MET A 113 22.38 0.24 -2.66
C MET A 113 21.64 1.57 -2.87
N LEU A 114 22.24 2.68 -2.45
CA LEU A 114 21.65 4.01 -2.65
C LEU A 114 21.56 4.36 -4.15
N ALA A 115 22.61 4.12 -4.93
CA ALA A 115 22.57 4.32 -6.38
C ALA A 115 21.47 3.48 -7.04
N ARG A 116 21.36 2.20 -6.65
CA ARG A 116 20.28 1.31 -7.11
C ARG A 116 18.89 1.84 -6.74
N ALA A 117 18.72 2.38 -5.53
CA ALA A 117 17.47 2.97 -5.08
C ALA A 117 17.09 4.24 -5.87
N VAL A 118 18.07 5.12 -6.17
CA VAL A 118 17.85 6.30 -7.03
C VAL A 118 17.33 5.88 -8.40
N ASP A 119 18.00 4.92 -9.05
CA ASP A 119 17.64 4.44 -10.39
C ASP A 119 16.26 3.79 -10.38
N LEU A 120 15.97 2.95 -9.39
CA LEU A 120 14.66 2.32 -9.24
C LEU A 120 13.56 3.35 -9.02
N ARG A 121 13.78 4.35 -8.15
CA ARG A 121 12.82 5.45 -7.91
C ARG A 121 12.52 6.20 -9.19
N ALA A 122 13.56 6.59 -9.94
CA ALA A 122 13.41 7.31 -11.20
C ALA A 122 12.56 6.51 -12.21
N ARG A 123 12.82 5.20 -12.33
CA ARG A 123 12.03 4.32 -13.20
C ARG A 123 10.58 4.19 -12.73
N VAL A 124 10.33 3.99 -11.43
CA VAL A 124 8.96 3.91 -10.89
C VAL A 124 8.18 5.19 -11.20
N VAL A 125 8.78 6.36 -10.98
CA VAL A 125 8.14 7.65 -11.30
C VAL A 125 7.88 7.80 -12.80
N ALA A 126 8.86 7.47 -13.65
CA ALA A 126 8.75 7.60 -15.10
C ALA A 126 7.67 6.70 -15.71
N THR A 127 7.42 5.52 -15.13
CA THR A 127 6.34 4.63 -15.61
C THR A 127 4.94 5.16 -15.32
N GLY A 128 4.79 6.18 -14.46
CA GLY A 128 3.50 6.68 -14.00
C GLY A 128 2.71 5.69 -13.13
N LEU A 129 3.30 4.52 -12.82
CA LEU A 129 2.62 3.46 -12.07
C LEU A 129 2.29 3.93 -10.66
N THR A 130 1.04 3.73 -10.29
CA THR A 130 0.56 3.80 -8.90
C THR A 130 -0.09 2.48 -8.50
N LYS A 131 -0.42 2.31 -7.21
CA LYS A 131 -1.16 1.12 -6.72
C LYS A 131 -2.46 0.89 -7.47
N TYR A 132 -3.11 1.98 -7.92
CA TYR A 132 -4.34 1.96 -8.68
C TYR A 132 -4.20 2.80 -9.96
N ASN A 133 -3.88 2.15 -11.08
CA ASN A 133 -3.78 2.77 -12.40
C ASN A 133 -5.18 2.93 -13.03
N VAL A 134 -6.03 3.75 -12.41
CA VAL A 134 -7.40 4.05 -12.88
C VAL A 134 -7.61 5.54 -13.07
N GLY A 135 -8.44 5.86 -14.06
CA GLY A 135 -8.69 7.23 -14.50
C GLY A 135 -8.13 7.47 -15.89
N ALA A 136 -8.91 8.10 -16.75
CA ALA A 136 -8.49 8.53 -18.09
C ALA A 136 -8.79 10.01 -18.35
N GLY A 137 -9.38 10.69 -17.36
CA GLY A 137 -9.66 12.11 -17.37
C GLY A 137 -8.38 12.93 -17.28
N LYS A 138 -8.43 14.12 -17.87
CA LYS A 138 -7.42 15.15 -17.68
C LYS A 138 -7.90 16.09 -16.59
N TRP A 139 -6.97 16.53 -15.74
CA TRP A 139 -7.22 17.59 -14.79
C TRP A 139 -6.25 18.73 -15.10
N GLU A 140 -6.75 19.94 -15.04
CA GLU A 140 -5.93 21.13 -15.21
C GLU A 140 -5.88 21.86 -13.88
N ARG A 141 -4.67 22.22 -13.49
CA ARG A 141 -4.45 22.96 -12.26
C ARG A 141 -5.17 24.32 -12.34
N PRO A 142 -5.92 24.74 -11.31
CA PRO A 142 -6.57 26.05 -11.31
C PRO A 142 -5.53 27.17 -11.44
N ALA A 143 -5.67 28.01 -12.47
CA ALA A 143 -4.67 29.03 -12.81
C ALA A 143 -4.40 30.04 -11.68
N ASN A 144 -5.41 30.31 -10.85
CA ASN A 144 -5.33 31.30 -9.77
C ASN A 144 -4.95 30.67 -8.41
N ALA A 145 -4.73 29.35 -8.33
CA ALA A 145 -4.40 28.69 -7.09
C ALA A 145 -2.91 28.82 -6.77
N ALA A 146 -2.59 29.66 -5.78
CA ALA A 146 -1.23 29.82 -5.27
C ALA A 146 -0.69 28.53 -4.65
N ARG A 147 -1.57 27.73 -4.02
CA ARG A 147 -1.23 26.42 -3.42
C ARG A 147 -2.36 25.43 -3.66
N VAL A 148 -2.02 24.24 -4.14
CA VAL A 148 -2.96 23.13 -4.39
C VAL A 148 -2.59 21.95 -3.50
N ILE A 149 -3.55 21.54 -2.66
CA ILE A 149 -3.42 20.44 -1.72
C ILE A 149 -4.27 19.27 -2.19
N LEU A 150 -3.65 18.09 -2.34
CA LEU A 150 -4.38 16.85 -2.61
C LEU A 150 -4.69 16.12 -1.31
N VAL A 151 -5.95 15.72 -1.15
CA VAL A 151 -6.43 14.85 -0.07
C VAL A 151 -7.00 13.57 -0.68
N PRO A 152 -6.23 12.46 -0.72
CA PRO A 152 -6.73 11.19 -1.21
C PRO A 152 -7.56 10.49 -0.14
N GLY A 153 -8.79 10.11 -0.49
CA GLY A 153 -9.65 9.30 0.34
C GLY A 153 -9.13 7.88 0.52
N GLN A 154 -9.47 7.27 1.65
CA GLN A 154 -9.14 5.89 2.01
C GLN A 154 -10.42 5.11 2.35
N VAL A 155 -10.37 3.79 2.27
CA VAL A 155 -11.46 2.96 2.80
C VAL A 155 -11.39 3.03 4.32
N GLU A 156 -12.41 3.57 4.99
CA GLU A 156 -12.37 3.81 6.46
C GLU A 156 -12.23 2.52 7.29
N SER A 157 -12.57 1.36 6.73
CA SER A 157 -12.38 0.04 7.35
C SER A 157 -11.01 -0.61 7.07
N ASP A 158 -10.10 0.08 6.39
CA ASP A 158 -8.76 -0.42 6.09
C ASP A 158 -7.95 -0.64 7.38
N ALA A 159 -7.26 -1.77 7.47
CA ALA A 159 -6.44 -2.12 8.63
C ALA A 159 -5.33 -1.09 8.90
N SER A 160 -4.81 -0.42 7.87
CA SER A 160 -3.84 0.67 8.01
C SER A 160 -4.40 1.88 8.76
N LEU A 161 -5.71 2.12 8.76
CA LEU A 161 -6.32 3.14 9.64
C LEU A 161 -6.48 2.62 11.06
N ALA A 162 -6.96 1.39 11.22
CA ALA A 162 -7.19 0.79 12.54
C ALA A 162 -5.89 0.70 13.38
N PHE A 163 -4.77 0.37 12.74
CA PHE A 163 -3.47 0.17 13.40
C PHE A 163 -2.44 1.27 13.13
N GLY A 164 -2.70 2.14 12.16
CA GLY A 164 -1.78 3.22 11.78
C GLY A 164 -2.32 4.62 12.05
N ALA A 165 -3.54 4.80 12.55
CA ALA A 165 -4.08 6.13 12.85
C ALA A 165 -4.54 6.22 14.30
N PRO A 166 -3.73 6.75 15.25
CA PRO A 166 -4.13 6.86 16.65
C PRO A 166 -5.18 7.94 16.94
N GLY A 167 -5.47 8.81 15.96
CA GLY A 167 -6.43 9.93 16.07
C GLY A 167 -7.43 9.94 14.91
N GLU A 168 -7.27 10.84 13.94
CA GLU A 168 -8.17 10.96 12.80
C GLU A 168 -8.22 9.68 11.96
N ARG A 169 -9.42 9.19 11.63
CA ARG A 169 -9.66 7.91 10.94
C ARG A 169 -10.71 7.99 9.83
N THR A 170 -11.25 9.17 9.58
CA THR A 170 -12.34 9.41 8.63
C THR A 170 -11.87 10.32 7.50
N ASN A 171 -12.42 10.11 6.30
CA ASN A 171 -12.08 10.95 5.16
C ASN A 171 -12.51 12.40 5.38
N MET A 172 -13.69 12.61 5.99
CA MET A 172 -14.22 13.95 6.25
C MET A 172 -13.47 14.66 7.36
N GLY A 173 -13.08 13.96 8.43
CA GLY A 173 -12.27 14.55 9.48
C GLY A 173 -10.89 14.99 8.96
N LEU A 174 -10.27 14.21 8.06
CA LEU A 174 -9.07 14.66 7.34
C LEU A 174 -9.34 15.93 6.51
N LEU A 175 -10.40 15.96 5.68
CA LEU A 175 -10.71 17.15 4.87
C LEU A 175 -10.97 18.39 5.74
N GLN A 176 -11.69 18.23 6.85
CA GLN A 176 -11.93 19.31 7.80
C GLN A 176 -10.64 19.83 8.43
N ALA A 177 -9.76 18.92 8.85
CA ALA A 177 -8.48 19.29 9.42
C ALA A 177 -7.57 20.01 8.40
N VAL A 178 -7.54 19.55 7.16
CA VAL A 178 -6.79 20.19 6.06
C VAL A 178 -7.35 21.58 5.77
N ARG A 179 -8.68 21.72 5.62
CA ARG A 179 -9.31 23.03 5.37
C ARG A 179 -9.07 24.01 6.52
N SER A 180 -9.15 23.54 7.77
CA SER A 180 -8.89 24.36 8.96
C SER A 180 -7.44 24.85 9.01
N ALA A 181 -6.48 23.97 8.70
CA ALA A 181 -5.06 24.32 8.68
C ALA A 181 -4.66 25.18 7.46
N HIS A 182 -5.39 25.07 6.36
CA HIS A 182 -5.11 25.76 5.10
C HIS A 182 -6.36 26.42 4.50
N PRO A 183 -6.92 27.48 5.14
CA PRO A 183 -8.16 28.11 4.68
C PRO A 183 -8.12 28.61 3.23
N GLU A 184 -6.99 29.18 2.81
CA GLU A 184 -6.79 29.82 1.48
C GLU A 184 -6.25 28.86 0.41
N ALA A 185 -5.92 27.62 0.76
CA ALA A 185 -5.40 26.67 -0.23
C ALA A 185 -6.53 26.11 -1.10
N TYR A 186 -6.19 25.77 -2.35
CA TYR A 186 -7.10 25.03 -3.22
C TYR A 186 -7.02 23.55 -2.88
N VAL A 187 -8.04 23.04 -2.20
CA VAL A 187 -8.10 21.65 -1.71
C VAL A 187 -8.84 20.79 -2.72
N VAL A 188 -8.14 19.78 -3.23
CA VAL A 188 -8.68 18.75 -4.12
C VAL A 188 -8.89 17.47 -3.32
N TYR A 189 -10.13 17.00 -3.23
CA TYR A 189 -10.44 15.69 -2.68
C TYR A 189 -10.49 14.64 -3.80
N LYS A 190 -9.74 13.55 -3.65
CA LYS A 190 -9.82 12.40 -4.56
C LYS A 190 -10.37 11.19 -3.81
N PRO A 191 -11.67 10.84 -3.95
CA PRO A 191 -12.26 9.68 -3.28
C PRO A 191 -11.54 8.38 -3.64
N HIS A 192 -11.57 7.40 -2.74
CA HIS A 192 -10.95 6.10 -3.00
C HIS A 192 -11.64 5.39 -4.18
N PRO A 193 -10.91 4.82 -5.16
CA PRO A 193 -11.53 4.23 -6.35
C PRO A 193 -12.50 3.08 -6.04
N ASP A 194 -12.23 2.27 -5.01
CA ASP A 194 -13.14 1.20 -4.60
C ASP A 194 -14.43 1.70 -3.96
N VAL A 195 -14.41 2.87 -3.30
CA VAL A 195 -15.61 3.53 -2.77
C VAL A 195 -16.44 4.09 -3.92
N PHE A 196 -15.78 4.81 -4.84
CA PHE A 196 -16.41 5.35 -6.04
C PHE A 196 -17.02 4.25 -6.93
N ALA A 197 -16.34 3.11 -7.07
CA ALA A 197 -16.83 1.96 -7.81
C ALA A 197 -17.92 1.15 -7.05
N ARG A 198 -18.33 1.58 -5.86
CA ARG A 198 -19.27 0.88 -4.95
C ARG A 198 -18.85 -0.56 -4.63
N LEU A 199 -17.54 -0.80 -4.61
CA LEU A 199 -16.93 -2.07 -4.21
C LEU A 199 -16.71 -2.14 -2.70
N ARG A 200 -16.62 -0.98 -2.04
CA ARG A 200 -16.60 -0.82 -0.59
C ARG A 200 -17.65 0.19 -0.16
N ALA A 201 -18.03 0.16 1.12
CA ALA A 201 -18.95 1.12 1.70
C ALA A 201 -18.35 2.54 1.63
N GLU A 202 -19.19 3.54 1.40
CA GLU A 202 -18.81 4.94 1.56
C GLU A 202 -18.41 5.22 3.00
N GLY A 203 -17.39 6.06 3.20
CA GLY A 203 -17.05 6.58 4.51
C GLY A 203 -18.16 7.46 5.08
N GLN A 204 -18.02 7.84 6.34
CA GLN A 204 -19.03 8.63 7.03
C GLN A 204 -19.17 10.02 6.40
N ASN A 205 -20.37 10.34 5.91
CA ASN A 205 -20.74 11.66 5.37
C ASN A 205 -19.89 12.14 4.17
N GLU A 206 -19.31 11.24 3.36
CA GLU A 206 -18.51 11.64 2.19
C GLU A 206 -19.26 12.52 1.18
N GLN A 207 -20.59 12.45 1.16
CA GLN A 207 -21.46 13.32 0.36
C GLN A 207 -21.32 14.81 0.74
N THR A 208 -20.73 15.12 1.90
CA THR A 208 -20.47 16.48 2.38
C THR A 208 -19.08 17.00 2.01
N ALA A 209 -18.26 16.22 1.28
CA ALA A 209 -16.89 16.59 0.92
C ALA A 209 -16.78 17.98 0.27
N SER A 210 -17.74 18.33 -0.60
CA SER A 210 -17.79 19.63 -1.29
C SER A 210 -17.93 20.84 -0.36
N ARG A 211 -18.24 20.64 0.93
CA ARG A 211 -18.22 21.72 1.93
C ARG A 211 -16.83 22.05 2.44
N TRP A 212 -15.87 21.15 2.23
CA TRP A 212 -14.54 21.21 2.83
C TRP A 212 -13.42 21.28 1.78
N CYS A 213 -13.67 20.82 0.55
CA CYS A 213 -12.76 20.94 -0.59
C CYS A 213 -13.31 21.87 -1.67
N ASP A 214 -12.42 22.43 -2.49
CA ASP A 214 -12.79 23.24 -3.66
C ASP A 214 -13.24 22.37 -4.83
N GLU A 215 -12.66 21.16 -4.95
CA GLU A 215 -12.96 20.24 -6.05
C GLU A 215 -12.91 18.78 -5.61
N VAL A 216 -13.80 17.96 -6.16
CA VAL A 216 -13.78 16.49 -6.02
C VAL A 216 -13.37 15.88 -7.36
N VAL A 217 -12.20 15.23 -7.40
CA VAL A 217 -11.63 14.64 -8.63
C VAL A 217 -11.71 13.11 -8.59
N THR A 218 -12.51 12.51 -9.48
CA THR A 218 -12.75 11.07 -9.50
C THR A 218 -12.04 10.33 -10.63
N ASP A 219 -12.01 10.89 -11.84
CA ASP A 219 -11.59 10.18 -13.07
C ASP A 219 -10.14 10.46 -13.54
N VAL A 220 -9.32 11.11 -12.71
CA VAL A 220 -7.93 11.44 -13.06
C VAL A 220 -6.99 10.44 -12.44
N ALA A 221 -6.00 9.95 -13.21
CA ALA A 221 -5.01 9.02 -12.71
C ALA A 221 -4.21 9.65 -11.56
N MET A 222 -4.01 8.88 -10.48
CA MET A 222 -3.28 9.38 -9.30
C MET A 222 -1.86 9.82 -9.66
N GLY A 223 -1.18 9.06 -10.55
CA GLY A 223 0.17 9.37 -10.99
C GLY A 223 0.28 10.76 -11.63
N ASP A 224 -0.67 11.09 -12.51
CA ASP A 224 -0.75 12.41 -13.17
C ASP A 224 -1.12 13.50 -12.17
N LEU A 225 -2.13 13.25 -11.33
CA LEU A 225 -2.60 14.23 -10.35
C LEU A 225 -1.49 14.63 -9.37
N LEU A 226 -0.70 13.67 -8.90
CA LEU A 226 0.45 13.92 -8.03
C LEU A 226 1.49 14.85 -8.65
N THR A 227 1.62 14.89 -9.98
CA THR A 227 2.57 15.81 -10.64
C THR A 227 2.11 17.27 -10.61
N MET A 228 0.79 17.49 -10.61
CA MET A 228 0.15 18.81 -10.80
C MET A 228 -0.18 19.54 -9.49
N VAL A 229 -0.18 18.83 -8.36
CA VAL A 229 -0.46 19.38 -7.01
C VAL A 229 0.84 19.83 -6.34
N ASP A 230 0.77 20.70 -5.33
CA ASP A 230 1.97 21.15 -4.61
C ASP A 230 2.33 20.22 -3.46
N GLU A 231 1.32 19.68 -2.77
CA GLU A 231 1.52 18.82 -1.61
C GLU A 231 0.35 17.86 -1.41
N VAL A 232 0.57 16.85 -0.57
CA VAL A 232 -0.40 15.78 -0.31
C VAL A 232 -0.60 15.60 1.19
N HIS A 233 -1.86 15.55 1.61
CA HIS A 233 -2.22 15.37 3.01
C HIS A 233 -2.98 14.05 3.16
N VAL A 234 -2.48 13.16 4.03
CA VAL A 234 -2.95 11.77 4.14
C VAL A 234 -3.14 11.37 5.59
N ILE A 235 -4.00 10.39 5.86
CA ILE A 235 -3.95 9.68 7.14
C ILE A 235 -2.84 8.63 7.09
N THR A 236 -3.06 7.54 6.37
CA THR A 236 -2.09 6.42 6.23
C THR A 236 -1.94 5.92 4.80
N SER A 237 -2.54 6.62 3.83
CA SER A 237 -2.63 6.18 2.44
C SER A 237 -1.27 5.92 1.82
N LEU A 238 -1.13 4.88 0.99
CA LEU A 238 0.08 4.68 0.19
C LEU A 238 0.34 5.87 -0.76
N ALA A 239 -0.69 6.65 -1.10
CA ALA A 239 -0.55 7.84 -1.93
C ALA A 239 0.47 8.86 -1.36
N GLY A 240 0.64 8.92 -0.03
CA GLY A 240 1.68 9.76 0.57
C GLY A 240 3.09 9.27 0.23
N PHE A 241 3.33 7.96 0.23
CA PHE A 241 4.60 7.42 -0.24
C PHE A 241 4.81 7.69 -1.74
N GLU A 242 3.78 7.53 -2.56
CA GLU A 242 3.84 7.81 -4.01
C GLU A 242 4.13 9.29 -4.29
N ALA A 243 3.69 10.20 -3.43
CA ALA A 243 3.99 11.61 -3.46
C ALA A 243 5.46 11.89 -3.08
N LEU A 244 5.97 11.23 -2.03
CA LEU A 244 7.38 11.31 -1.65
C LEU A 244 8.31 10.86 -2.78
N LEU A 245 7.98 9.77 -3.48
CA LEU A 245 8.76 9.30 -4.64
C LEU A 245 8.89 10.38 -5.74
N ARG A 246 7.91 11.29 -5.84
CA ARG A 246 7.85 12.40 -6.79
C ARG A 246 8.39 13.72 -6.22
N GLY A 247 8.99 13.68 -5.03
CA GLY A 247 9.52 14.87 -4.34
C GLY A 247 8.46 15.85 -3.86
N LYS A 248 7.20 15.42 -3.68
CA LYS A 248 6.13 16.27 -3.17
C LYS A 248 6.18 16.30 -1.64
N PRO A 249 6.03 17.47 -1.00
CA PRO A 249 5.76 17.58 0.42
C PRO A 249 4.54 16.76 0.83
N VAL A 250 4.64 16.09 1.99
CA VAL A 250 3.58 15.24 2.53
C VAL A 250 3.34 15.56 3.99
N THR A 251 2.07 15.77 4.35
CA THR A 251 1.61 15.88 5.73
C THR A 251 0.86 14.61 6.12
N CYS A 252 1.28 13.97 7.22
CA CYS A 252 0.68 12.75 7.75
C CYS A 252 -0.15 13.06 9.00
N TYR A 253 -1.45 12.82 8.90
CA TYR A 253 -2.40 12.86 10.02
C TYR A 253 -2.50 11.52 10.74
N GLY A 254 -2.01 10.43 10.15
CA GLY A 254 -1.77 9.17 10.81
C GLY A 254 -0.27 8.87 10.94
N GLN A 255 0.03 7.59 11.11
CA GLN A 255 1.35 7.02 11.34
C GLN A 255 1.68 5.94 10.31
N PRO A 256 1.62 6.22 8.99
CA PRO A 256 2.00 5.24 7.97
C PRO A 256 3.46 4.83 8.09
N PHE A 257 3.86 3.76 7.40
CA PHE A 257 5.22 3.21 7.47
C PHE A 257 6.33 4.22 7.12
N TYR A 258 6.03 5.23 6.30
CA TYR A 258 6.96 6.27 5.86
C TYR A 258 6.95 7.55 6.71
N ALA A 259 6.06 7.66 7.70
CA ALA A 259 6.04 8.77 8.66
C ALA A 259 7.07 8.58 9.79
N GLY A 260 7.49 9.66 10.45
CA GLY A 260 8.41 9.61 11.59
C GLY A 260 9.88 9.52 11.23
N TRP A 261 10.24 9.55 9.95
CA TRP A 261 11.64 9.45 9.49
C TRP A 261 12.23 10.77 8.99
N GLY A 262 11.53 11.89 9.19
CA GLY A 262 11.96 13.23 8.79
C GLY A 262 11.72 13.58 7.32
N LEU A 263 10.96 12.76 6.58
CA LEU A 263 10.56 13.00 5.19
C LEU A 263 9.16 13.63 5.06
N THR A 264 8.39 13.64 6.15
CA THR A 264 6.99 14.09 6.21
C THR A 264 6.81 15.11 7.33
N GLN A 265 5.79 15.95 7.22
CA GLN A 265 5.27 16.71 8.36
C GLN A 265 4.28 15.82 9.10
N ASP A 266 4.64 15.35 10.29
CA ASP A 266 3.80 14.45 11.07
C ASP A 266 2.97 15.23 12.09
N VAL A 267 1.64 15.15 11.97
CA VAL A 267 0.69 15.74 12.93
C VAL A 267 0.67 14.92 14.23
N MET A 268 0.84 13.60 14.12
CA MET A 268 0.95 12.68 15.25
C MET A 268 2.26 11.89 15.16
N PRO A 269 3.39 12.46 15.61
CA PRO A 269 4.71 11.83 15.47
C PRO A 269 4.80 10.50 16.23
N ILE A 270 5.70 9.64 15.76
CA ILE A 270 5.91 8.30 16.30
C ILE A 270 7.17 8.32 17.16
N ALA A 271 7.03 8.36 18.49
CA ALA A 271 8.15 8.60 19.41
C ALA A 271 9.33 7.61 19.25
N ARG A 272 9.07 6.37 18.86
CA ARG A 272 10.11 5.33 18.67
C ARG A 272 10.91 5.47 17.37
N ARG A 273 10.42 6.23 16.37
CA ARG A 273 11.14 6.50 15.12
C ARG A 273 11.97 7.76 15.31
N SER A 274 13.21 7.60 15.72
CA SER A 274 14.12 8.71 16.07
C SER A 274 15.18 9.01 15.01
N ARG A 275 15.46 8.06 14.11
CA ARG A 275 16.41 8.23 13.01
C ARG A 275 15.78 9.02 11.88
N ARG A 276 16.56 9.94 11.30
CA ARG A 276 16.22 10.54 10.00
C ARG A 276 16.76 9.67 8.88
N VAL A 277 15.95 9.44 7.85
CA VAL A 277 16.36 8.71 6.64
C VAL A 277 16.16 9.60 5.42
N SER A 278 17.04 9.46 4.44
CA SER A 278 16.85 10.02 3.12
C SER A 278 15.75 9.27 2.36
N LEU A 279 15.20 9.91 1.32
CA LEU A 279 14.20 9.26 0.46
C LEU A 279 14.77 8.00 -0.22
N ASP A 280 16.06 7.98 -0.53
CA ASP A 280 16.69 6.83 -1.18
C ASP A 280 16.95 5.67 -0.21
N GLU A 281 17.24 5.94 1.06
CA GLU A 281 17.24 4.91 2.11
C GLU A 281 15.83 4.34 2.32
N LEU A 282 14.79 5.20 2.31
CA LEU A 282 13.40 4.75 2.38
C LEU A 282 13.06 3.84 1.19
N VAL A 283 13.41 4.24 -0.04
CA VAL A 283 13.21 3.45 -1.25
C VAL A 283 13.95 2.11 -1.17
N ALA A 284 15.20 2.10 -0.74
CA ALA A 284 15.98 0.88 -0.59
C ALA A 284 15.30 -0.11 0.38
N ALA A 285 14.86 0.37 1.55
CA ALA A 285 14.17 -0.49 2.51
C ALA A 285 12.82 -0.99 1.94
N VAL A 286 11.99 -0.07 1.44
CA VAL A 286 10.58 -0.32 1.10
C VAL A 286 10.41 -1.08 -0.21
N LEU A 287 11.24 -0.82 -1.22
CA LEU A 287 11.10 -1.40 -2.56
C LEU A 287 12.17 -2.43 -2.92
N ILE A 288 13.26 -2.54 -2.16
CA ILE A 288 14.35 -3.48 -2.50
C ILE A 288 14.49 -4.58 -1.45
N LEU A 289 14.59 -4.22 -0.17
CA LEU A 289 14.95 -5.18 0.87
C LEU A 289 13.76 -5.87 1.53
N TYR A 290 12.69 -5.13 1.78
CA TYR A 290 11.53 -5.63 2.54
C TYR A 290 10.59 -6.55 1.72
N PRO A 291 10.21 -6.22 0.47
CA PRO A 291 9.30 -7.06 -0.30
C PRO A 291 10.01 -8.18 -1.09
N LEU A 292 9.27 -9.27 -1.30
CA LEU A 292 9.57 -10.29 -2.30
C LEU A 292 8.87 -9.92 -3.62
N TYR A 293 9.54 -10.21 -4.75
CA TYR A 293 8.94 -10.05 -6.06
C TYR A 293 8.83 -11.38 -6.79
N LEU A 294 7.68 -11.63 -7.42
CA LEU A 294 7.40 -12.82 -8.21
C LEU A 294 7.13 -12.42 -9.66
N SER A 295 7.77 -13.12 -10.60
CA SER A 295 7.49 -13.01 -12.03
C SER A 295 6.02 -13.27 -12.31
N ARG A 296 5.47 -12.63 -13.36
CA ARG A 296 4.08 -12.83 -13.80
C ARG A 296 3.80 -14.28 -14.22
N ASP A 297 4.80 -14.99 -14.74
CA ASP A 297 4.72 -16.43 -15.02
C ASP A 297 4.51 -17.27 -13.75
N GLY A 298 4.78 -16.70 -12.58
CA GLY A 298 4.67 -17.35 -11.28
C GLY A 298 5.60 -18.54 -11.13
N GLN A 299 6.82 -18.47 -11.64
CA GLN A 299 7.77 -19.57 -11.52
C GLN A 299 9.05 -19.18 -10.78
N ARG A 300 9.34 -17.88 -10.66
CA ARG A 300 10.61 -17.39 -10.12
C ARG A 300 10.44 -16.14 -9.26
N LEU A 301 11.26 -16.07 -8.21
CA LEU A 301 11.54 -14.81 -7.53
C LEU A 301 12.38 -13.93 -8.46
N ILE A 302 12.07 -12.64 -8.46
CA ILE A 302 12.73 -11.66 -9.31
C ILE A 302 13.15 -10.45 -8.48
N THR A 303 13.92 -9.56 -9.09
CA THR A 303 14.27 -8.27 -8.51
C THR A 303 13.14 -7.25 -8.72
N PRO A 304 13.06 -6.16 -7.92
CA PRO A 304 12.13 -5.07 -8.17
C PRO A 304 12.28 -4.47 -9.57
N GLU A 305 13.51 -4.38 -10.08
CA GLU A 305 13.80 -3.89 -11.44
C GLU A 305 13.14 -4.76 -12.50
N GLN A 306 13.29 -6.08 -12.40
CA GLN A 306 12.64 -7.04 -13.30
C GLN A 306 11.11 -7.01 -13.16
N ALA A 307 10.59 -6.82 -11.94
CA ALA A 307 9.16 -6.69 -11.72
C ALA A 307 8.62 -5.44 -12.42
N LEU A 308 9.35 -4.33 -12.37
CA LEU A 308 9.00 -3.10 -13.06
C LEU A 308 9.05 -3.26 -14.59
N ASP A 309 10.02 -3.99 -15.13
CA ASP A 309 10.10 -4.31 -16.56
C ASP A 309 8.88 -5.12 -17.02
N GLU A 310 8.51 -6.16 -16.27
CA GLU A 310 7.35 -6.99 -16.56
C GLU A 310 6.02 -6.22 -16.44
N LEU A 311 5.88 -5.32 -15.45
CA LEU A 311 4.73 -4.44 -15.30
C LEU A 311 4.62 -3.45 -16.47
N SER A 312 5.75 -2.86 -16.88
CA SER A 312 5.81 -1.89 -17.98
C SER A 312 5.46 -2.54 -19.31
N ALA A 313 6.03 -3.72 -19.59
CA ALA A 313 5.69 -4.52 -20.76
C ALA A 313 4.20 -4.90 -20.77
N TRP A 314 3.64 -5.22 -19.59
CA TRP A 314 2.22 -5.52 -19.48
C TRP A 314 1.32 -4.32 -19.76
N LEU A 315 1.66 -3.15 -19.22
CA LEU A 315 0.92 -1.91 -19.44
C LEU A 315 0.89 -1.57 -20.93
N ALA A 316 2.04 -1.66 -21.62
CA ALA A 316 2.15 -1.44 -23.06
C ALA A 316 1.25 -2.38 -23.88
N GLN A 317 1.18 -3.66 -23.51
CA GLN A 317 0.34 -4.65 -24.20
C GLN A 317 -1.16 -4.46 -23.95
N THR A 318 -1.55 -3.95 -22.78
CA THR A 318 -2.97 -3.80 -22.40
C THR A 318 -3.55 -2.42 -22.70
N GLY A 319 -2.72 -1.47 -23.14
CA GLY A 319 -3.14 -0.12 -23.52
C GLY A 319 -3.81 0.67 -22.38
N GLY A 320 -3.51 0.34 -21.11
CA GLY A 320 -4.08 1.01 -19.93
C GLY A 320 -5.61 0.93 -19.78
N ARG A 321 -6.34 0.26 -20.68
CA ARG A 321 -7.81 0.19 -20.66
C ARG A 321 -8.28 -1.10 -20.00
N THR A 322 -9.04 -0.99 -18.91
CA THR A 322 -9.85 -2.11 -18.40
C THR A 322 -10.88 -2.51 -19.46
N THR A 323 -10.65 -3.64 -20.11
CA THR A 323 -11.49 -4.19 -21.18
C THR A 323 -12.93 -4.37 -20.69
N TRP A 324 -13.94 -3.97 -21.47
CA TRP A 324 -15.35 -4.00 -21.09
C TRP A 324 -15.87 -5.37 -20.59
N TRP A 325 -15.33 -6.48 -21.12
CA TRP A 325 -15.61 -7.84 -20.63
C TRP A 325 -15.15 -8.09 -19.18
N ARG A 326 -14.16 -7.33 -18.69
CA ARG A 326 -13.69 -7.39 -17.29
C ARG A 326 -14.70 -6.81 -16.31
N LYS A 327 -15.57 -5.87 -16.73
CA LYS A 327 -16.73 -5.43 -15.93
C LYS A 327 -17.75 -6.56 -15.74
N PHE A 328 -17.88 -7.47 -16.71
CA PHE A 328 -18.77 -8.64 -16.60
C PHE A 328 -18.18 -9.74 -15.71
N VAL A 329 -16.87 -10.02 -15.82
CA VAL A 329 -16.18 -10.93 -14.89
C VAL A 329 -16.28 -10.42 -13.44
N ARG A 330 -16.18 -9.10 -13.21
CA ARG A 330 -16.41 -8.46 -11.89
C ARG A 330 -17.80 -8.75 -11.30
N LEU A 331 -18.86 -8.76 -12.13
CA LEU A 331 -20.22 -9.09 -11.68
C LEU A 331 -20.36 -10.58 -11.33
N PHE A 332 -19.66 -11.45 -12.06
CA PHE A 332 -19.72 -12.89 -11.87
C PHE A 332 -18.94 -13.35 -10.62
N LEU A 333 -17.75 -12.80 -10.38
CA LEU A 333 -16.93 -13.07 -9.19
C LEU A 333 -17.61 -12.60 -7.89
N ARG A 334 -18.40 -11.51 -7.96
CA ARG A 334 -19.24 -11.00 -6.86
C ARG A 334 -20.26 -12.02 -6.35
N ARG A 335 -20.67 -12.96 -7.21
CA ARG A 335 -21.68 -13.99 -6.91
C ARG A 335 -21.08 -15.30 -6.40
N ILE A 336 -19.77 -15.51 -6.60
CA ILE A 336 -19.10 -16.80 -6.35
C ILE A 336 -18.04 -16.72 -5.23
N ILE A 337 -17.30 -15.60 -5.09
CA ILE A 337 -16.08 -15.57 -4.25
C ILE A 337 -16.30 -14.93 -2.87
N GLY A 338 -17.49 -14.39 -2.55
CA GLY A 338 -17.80 -13.97 -1.18
C GLY A 338 -16.77 -13.03 -0.55
N VAL A 339 -16.18 -12.13 -1.34
CA VAL A 339 -15.31 -11.08 -0.83
C VAL A 339 -16.21 -10.09 -0.09
N ARG A 340 -16.22 -10.16 1.25
CA ARG A 340 -16.81 -9.13 2.12
C ARG A 340 -15.88 -7.93 2.26
#